data_AF-A0A2M7MZZ3-F1
#
_entry.id   AF-A0A2M7MZZ3-F1
#
_cell.length_a   1.000
_cell.length_b   1.000
_cell.length_c   1.000
_cell.angle_alpha   90.00
_cell.angle_beta   90.00
_cell.angle_gamma   90.00
#
_symmetry.space_group_name_H-M   'P 1'
#
loop_
_entity.id
_entity.type
_entity.pdbx_description
1 polymer ?
#
loop_
_entity_poly.entity_id
_entity_poly.type
_entity_poly.pdbx_seq_one_letter_code
_entity_poly.pdbx_strand_id
1 'polypeptide(L)'
;MCNKESISLIKNLTTYIGEDAAVYIEKFTRGLTLKIRVTKERESKFGDYLQSVNGKPQRITVNGNLDKFSFLITFLHELAHLKA
;
A
#
# COMPACT_ATOMS: atom_id res chain seq x y z
N MET A 1 13.04 18.36 -1.48
CA MET A 1 12.10 18.49 -2.62
C MET A 1 11.07 17.36 -2.52
N CYS A 2 9.79 17.67 -2.34
CA CYS A 2 8.75 16.64 -2.19
C CYS A 2 8.33 16.13 -3.58
N ASN A 3 8.54 14.85 -3.85
CA ASN A 3 8.26 14.23 -5.14
C ASN A 3 6.74 14.20 -5.39
N LYS A 4 6.27 14.54 -6.61
CA LYS A 4 4.83 14.56 -6.95
C LYS A 4 4.16 13.21 -6.69
N GLU A 5 4.90 12.11 -6.84
CA GLU A 5 4.38 10.76 -6.54
C GLU A 5 4.12 10.54 -5.04
N SER A 6 4.98 11.07 -4.16
CA SER A 6 4.80 10.98 -2.69
C SER A 6 3.52 11.69 -2.22
N ILE A 7 3.24 12.89 -2.76
CA ILE A 7 2.06 13.67 -2.40
C ILE A 7 0.78 12.96 -2.86
N SER A 8 0.80 12.36 -4.06
CA SER A 8 -0.32 11.58 -4.58
C SER A 8 -0.59 10.33 -3.74
N LEU A 9 0.47 9.60 -3.35
CA LEU A 9 0.35 8.40 -2.52
C LEU A 9 -0.25 8.71 -1.14
N ILE A 10 0.28 9.71 -0.43
CA ILE A 10 -0.23 10.11 0.89
C ILE A 10 -1.72 10.46 0.79
N LYS A 11 -2.09 11.32 -0.16
CA LYS A 11 -3.49 11.72 -0.36
C LYS A 11 -4.43 10.54 -0.61
N ASN A 12 -3.96 9.53 -1.34
CA ASN A 12 -4.75 8.34 -1.63
C ASN A 12 -4.89 7.41 -0.41
N LEU A 13 -3.90 7.36 0.48
CA LEU A 13 -3.91 6.48 1.65
C LEU A 13 -4.56 7.11 2.89
N THR A 14 -4.55 8.44 3.04
CA THR A 14 -5.12 9.13 4.21
C THR A 14 -6.57 8.73 4.49
N THR A 15 -7.37 8.50 3.45
CA THR A 15 -8.77 8.04 3.57
C THR A 15 -8.90 6.66 4.21
N TYR A 16 -7.87 5.81 4.10
CA TYR A 16 -7.91 4.41 4.54
C TYR A 16 -7.22 4.16 5.87
N ILE A 17 -6.17 4.91 6.24
CA ILE A 17 -5.35 4.61 7.43
C ILE A 17 -5.10 5.82 8.35
N GLY A 18 -5.58 7.01 7.96
CA GLY A 18 -5.27 8.26 8.65
C GLY A 18 -3.96 8.90 8.19
N GLU A 19 -3.77 10.16 8.55
CA GLU A 19 -2.66 11.00 8.04
C GLU A 19 -1.30 10.54 8.58
N ASP A 20 -1.19 10.31 9.90
CA ASP A 20 0.06 9.89 10.53
C ASP A 20 0.59 8.57 9.95
N ALA A 21 -0.30 7.60 9.77
CA ALA A 21 0.06 6.31 9.17
C ALA A 21 0.44 6.46 7.69
N ALA A 22 -0.26 7.30 6.92
CA ALA A 22 0.07 7.56 5.52
C ALA A 22 1.46 8.21 5.37
N VAL A 23 1.81 9.15 6.25
CA VAL A 23 3.15 9.76 6.30
C VAL A 23 4.22 8.72 6.64
N TYR A 24 3.95 7.82 7.60
CA TYR A 24 4.89 6.76 7.95
C TYR A 24 5.14 5.79 6.79
N ILE A 25 4.07 5.37 6.10
CA ILE A 25 4.17 4.46 4.95
C ILE A 25 4.91 5.11 3.78
N GLU A 26 4.65 6.38 3.48
CA GLU A 26 5.39 7.08 2.43
C GLU A 26 6.89 7.12 2.74
N LYS A 27 7.27 7.42 3.99
CA LYS A 27 8.67 7.38 4.41
C LYS A 27 9.27 5.99 4.28
N PHE A 28 8.55 4.95 4.69
CA PHE A 28 9.03 3.56 4.67
C PHE A 28 9.19 3.02 3.25
N THR A 29 8.27 3.35 2.36
CA THR A 29 8.25 2.88 0.97
C THR A 29 9.14 3.71 0.04
N ARG A 30 9.73 4.80 0.54
CA ARG A 30 10.57 5.70 -0.25
C ARG A 30 11.81 4.95 -0.78
N GLY A 31 11.98 4.97 -2.10
CA GLY A 31 13.08 4.29 -2.78
C GLY A 31 12.80 2.83 -3.14
N LEU A 32 11.64 2.28 -2.76
CA LEU A 32 11.19 0.97 -3.23
C LEU A 32 10.45 1.11 -4.56
N THR A 33 10.74 0.24 -5.52
CA THR A 33 10.01 0.15 -6.78
C THR A 33 8.74 -0.67 -6.59
N LEU A 34 7.78 -0.09 -5.86
CA LEU A 34 6.55 -0.72 -5.42
C LEU A 34 5.33 0.02 -5.96
N LYS A 35 4.37 -0.71 -6.54
CA LYS A 35 3.04 -0.19 -6.89
C LYS A 35 2.04 -0.55 -5.81
N ILE A 36 1.46 0.45 -5.17
CA ILE A 36 0.36 0.27 -4.20
C ILE A 36 -0.95 0.53 -4.92
N ARG A 37 -1.91 -0.39 -4.81
CA ARG A 37 -3.24 -0.24 -5.41
C ARG A 37 -4.33 -0.63 -4.42
N VAL A 38 -5.22 0.30 -4.13
CA VAL A 38 -6.46 -0.01 -3.42
C VAL A 38 -7.47 -0.56 -4.42
N THR A 39 -8.03 -1.74 -4.13
CA THR A 39 -9.06 -2.36 -4.97
C THR A 39 -10.44 -2.00 -4.47
N LYS A 40 -11.45 -2.21 -5.32
CA LYS A 40 -12.85 -2.27 -4.87
C LYS A 40 -13.04 -3.41 -3.86
N GLU A 41 -14.22 -3.46 -3.27
CA GLU A 41 -14.65 -4.54 -2.40
C GLU A 41 -14.43 -5.92 -3.03
N ARG A 42 -13.88 -6.84 -2.24
CA ARG A 42 -13.68 -8.24 -2.60
C ARG A 42 -14.08 -9.10 -1.41
N GLU A 43 -14.77 -10.20 -1.67
CA GLU A 43 -15.21 -11.12 -0.61
C GLU A 43 -14.11 -12.11 -0.19
N SER A 44 -13.25 -12.51 -1.12
CA SER A 44 -12.31 -13.62 -0.92
C SER A 44 -10.91 -13.24 -0.44
N LYS A 45 -10.52 -11.95 -0.55
CA LYS A 45 -9.17 -11.48 -0.22
C LYS A 45 -9.18 -10.07 0.36
N PHE A 46 -8.46 -9.90 1.47
CA PHE A 46 -8.21 -8.59 2.09
C PHE A 46 -7.00 -7.87 1.50
N GLY A 47 -5.96 -8.62 1.16
CA GLY A 47 -4.72 -8.12 0.57
C GLY A 47 -4.11 -9.13 -0.39
N ASP A 48 -3.13 -8.69 -1.18
CA ASP A 48 -2.30 -9.57 -2.02
C ASP A 48 -0.99 -8.86 -2.38
N TYR A 49 0.14 -9.51 -2.12
CA TYR A 49 1.45 -9.13 -2.62
C TYR A 49 1.82 -9.92 -3.88
N LEU A 50 2.30 -9.20 -4.90
CA LEU A 50 2.78 -9.76 -6.15
C LEU A 50 4.24 -9.35 -6.35
N GLN A 51 5.12 -10.35 -6.42
CA GLN A 51 6.53 -10.16 -6.72
C GLN A 51 6.74 -9.65 -8.15
N SER A 52 7.88 -9.01 -8.40
CA SER A 52 8.30 -8.59 -9.73
C SER A 52 8.53 -9.80 -10.64
N VAL A 53 7.83 -9.84 -11.77
CA VAL A 53 8.00 -10.87 -12.81
C VAL A 53 8.14 -10.19 -14.16
N ASN A 54 9.13 -10.60 -14.97
CA ASN A 54 9.38 -10.11 -16.33
C ASN A 54 9.47 -8.57 -16.41
N GLY A 55 10.22 -7.95 -15.50
CA GLY A 55 10.44 -6.50 -15.47
C GLY A 55 9.26 -5.67 -14.95
N LYS A 56 8.17 -6.31 -14.50
CA LYS A 56 7.06 -5.59 -13.85
C LYS A 56 7.43 -5.26 -12.41
N PRO A 57 7.16 -4.03 -11.93
CA PRO A 57 7.43 -3.67 -10.54
C PRO A 57 6.59 -4.53 -9.59
N GLN A 58 7.11 -4.72 -8.38
CA GLN A 58 6.38 -5.35 -7.27
C GLN A 58 5.07 -4.59 -7.03
N ARG A 59 4.02 -5.32 -6.60
CA ARG A 59 2.71 -4.71 -6.38
C ARG A 59 2.05 -5.23 -5.11
N ILE A 60 1.55 -4.30 -4.30
CA ILE A 60 0.66 -4.59 -3.18
C ILE A 60 -0.75 -4.15 -3.55
N THR A 61 -1.71 -5.01 -3.31
CA THR A 61 -3.13 -4.69 -3.39
C THR A 61 -3.81 -4.87 -2.05
N VAL A 62 -4.71 -3.94 -1.69
CA VAL A 62 -5.50 -4.02 -0.46
C VAL A 62 -6.95 -3.68 -0.77
N ASN A 63 -7.88 -4.41 -0.16
CA ASN A 63 -9.30 -4.17 -0.28
C ASN A 63 -9.68 -2.82 0.36
N GLY A 64 -10.25 -1.90 -0.44
CA GLY A 64 -10.65 -0.58 0.02
C GLY A 64 -11.92 -0.53 0.87
N ASN A 65 -12.65 -1.63 1.02
CA ASN A 65 -13.83 -1.71 1.89
C ASN A 65 -13.50 -2.05 3.36
N LEU A 66 -12.22 -2.28 3.68
CA LEU A 66 -11.78 -2.54 5.04
C LEU A 66 -11.90 -1.28 5.90
N ASP A 67 -12.22 -1.45 7.19
CA ASP A 67 -12.06 -0.38 8.17
C ASP A 67 -10.58 0.00 8.33
N LYS A 68 -10.32 1.14 8.98
CA LYS A 68 -8.98 1.73 9.02
C LYS A 68 -7.92 0.83 9.63
N PHE A 69 -8.26 0.10 10.69
CA PHE A 69 -7.30 -0.76 11.39
C PHE A 69 -7.06 -2.04 10.59
N SER A 70 -8.13 -2.65 10.08
CA SER A 70 -8.01 -3.84 9.22
C SER A 70 -7.19 -3.53 7.97
N PHE A 71 -7.45 -2.39 7.32
CA PHE A 71 -6.67 -1.96 6.15
C PHE A 71 -5.19 -1.82 6.51
N LEU A 72 -4.87 -1.12 7.60
CA LEU A 72 -3.48 -0.89 8.01
C LEU A 72 -2.75 -2.21 8.30
N ILE A 73 -3.37 -3.10 9.07
CA ILE A 73 -2.79 -4.40 9.42
C ILE A 73 -2.57 -5.24 8.16
N THR A 74 -3.57 -5.32 7.29
CA THR A 74 -3.45 -6.05 6.01
C THR A 74 -2.35 -5.44 5.13
N PHE A 75 -2.29 -4.12 4.99
CA PHE A 75 -1.25 -3.47 4.21
C PHE A 75 0.15 -3.78 4.75
N LEU A 76 0.35 -3.72 6.07
CA LEU A 76 1.62 -4.05 6.71
C LEU A 76 1.99 -5.53 6.54
N HIS A 77 1.00 -6.43 6.57
CA HIS A 77 1.22 -7.85 6.27
C HIS A 77 1.77 -8.02 4.85
N GLU A 78 1.12 -7.41 3.85
CA GLU A 78 1.59 -7.51 2.46
C GLU A 78 2.94 -6.84 2.25
N LEU A 79 3.22 -5.76 2.98
CA LEU A 79 4.51 -5.07 2.95
C LEU A 79 5.62 -5.92 3.55
N ALA A 80 5.33 -6.74 4.56
CA ALA A 80 6.31 -7.64 5.18
C ALA A 80 6.82 -8.70 4.18
N HIS A 81 5.97 -9.15 3.24
CA HIS A 81 6.39 -10.06 2.17
C HIS A 81 7.45 -9.47 1.23
N LEU A 82 7.72 -8.16 1.25
CA LEU A 82 8.82 -7.56 0.49
C LEU A 82 10.20 -7.94 1.02
N LYS A 83 10.32 -8.27 2.32
CA LYS A 83 11.57 -8.60 2.99
C LYS A 83 11.70 -10.09 3.36
N ALA A 84 10.65 -10.88 3.12
CA ALA A 84 10.60 -12.29 3.46
C ALA A 84 11.33 -13.16 2.42
#